data_AF-A0A3B9WYA8-F1
#
_entry.id   AF-A0A3B9WYA8-F1
#
_cell.length_a   1.000
_cell.length_b   1.000
_cell.length_c   1.000
_cell.angle_alpha   90.00
_cell.angle_beta   90.00
_cell.angle_gamma   90.00
#
_symmetry.space_group_name_H-M   'P 1'
#
loop_
_entity.id
_entity.type
_entity.pdbx_description
1 polymer ?
#
loop_
_entity_poly.entity_id
_entity_poly.type
_entity_poly.pdbx_seq_one_letter_code
_entity_poly.pdbx_strand_id
1 'polypeptide(L)'
;MSALNKKLSLALILGSSASVAFLVWNYVPLPSDDPWDDADIQLIRSLSLSALPELSEDLSNSVADLESAAEFGHALFFDRRLSGNGTVACANCHKPELSYTDGLELAAGTAIGPRHTPSLLGIAHSPWFYWDGRKDSQWSQALAPLEASHEHNIDRTTVVQLIIQDEDYRNRYESVFGPVPDLIPNVSASPLGNKLQIDQWNKLTTTAQVQINTAFTNTGKALAAYQRKIIPGRSRFDDFADRLTLNSSEEKNAALSSTEIAGLALFIDKGQCASCHNGPLFTNHEFHNTGVMAIRGELPPMARYDGVRIARDDPFNCLGDYSDAESTECTELRFARDANDLVGAQKTPTLRNVSKTAPYMHGGQIKTLLEVVRHYNDAPTSMLSHNEAKPLGLRPSEIKQLEAFLLTLTAPLATAEKWLSPPK
;
A
#
# COMPACT_ATOMS: atom_id res chain seq x y z
N MET A 1 59.74 32.96 -18.47
CA MET A 1 59.13 32.03 -17.48
C MET A 1 58.10 32.66 -16.53
N SER A 2 58.01 34.00 -16.34
CA SER A 2 57.11 34.57 -15.31
C SER A 2 55.63 34.74 -15.71
N ALA A 3 55.32 34.95 -17.00
CA ALA A 3 53.94 35.13 -17.46
C ALA A 3 53.15 33.82 -17.58
N LEU A 4 53.83 32.73 -17.95
CA LEU A 4 53.21 31.40 -18.06
C LEU A 4 52.88 30.83 -16.68
N ASN A 5 53.77 30.99 -15.69
CA ASN A 5 53.50 30.61 -14.31
C ASN A 5 52.37 31.43 -13.69
N LYS A 6 52.28 32.75 -13.96
CA LYS A 6 51.14 33.56 -13.48
C LYS A 6 49.80 33.12 -14.09
N LYS A 7 49.76 32.77 -15.38
CA LYS A 7 48.55 32.23 -16.03
C LYS A 7 48.18 30.84 -15.51
N LEU A 8 49.16 29.96 -15.26
CA LEU A 8 48.93 28.65 -14.64
C LEU A 8 48.42 28.78 -13.20
N SER A 9 49.03 29.65 -12.40
CA SER A 9 48.60 29.91 -11.01
C SER A 9 47.21 30.54 -10.95
N LEU A 10 46.88 31.48 -11.84
CA LEU A 10 45.54 32.08 -11.91
C LEU A 10 44.48 31.05 -12.36
N ALA A 11 44.82 30.18 -13.32
CA ALA A 11 43.94 29.08 -13.75
C ALA A 11 43.76 28.01 -12.66
N LEU A 12 44.79 27.68 -11.89
CA LEU A 12 44.69 26.79 -10.72
C LEU A 12 43.83 27.41 -9.61
N ILE A 13 44.02 28.70 -9.32
CA ILE A 13 43.21 29.40 -8.30
C ILE A 13 41.75 29.47 -8.74
N LEU A 14 41.46 29.89 -9.97
CA LEU A 14 40.09 29.93 -10.52
C LEU A 14 39.46 28.53 -10.59
N GLY A 15 40.22 27.51 -10.99
CA GLY A 15 39.76 26.11 -11.00
C GLY A 15 39.48 25.58 -9.59
N SER A 16 40.30 25.95 -8.60
CA SER A 16 40.08 25.59 -7.20
C SER A 16 38.86 26.31 -6.60
N SER A 17 38.66 27.59 -6.90
CA SER A 17 37.51 28.37 -6.42
C SER A 17 36.20 27.89 -7.06
N ALA A 18 36.20 27.57 -8.36
CA ALA A 18 35.04 27.00 -9.04
C ALA A 18 34.69 25.59 -8.49
N SER A 19 35.70 24.77 -8.19
CA SER A 19 35.50 23.46 -7.58
C SER A 19 34.95 23.56 -6.16
N VAL A 20 35.46 24.49 -5.34
CA VAL A 20 34.93 24.75 -3.99
C VAL A 20 33.51 25.29 -4.06
N ALA A 21 33.21 26.24 -4.95
CA ALA A 21 31.85 26.76 -5.14
C ALA A 21 30.88 25.67 -5.59
N PHE A 22 31.31 24.78 -6.51
CA PHE A 22 30.53 23.63 -6.94
C PHE A 22 30.27 22.63 -5.80
N LEU A 23 31.29 22.33 -4.99
CA LEU A 23 31.14 21.47 -3.82
C LEU A 23 30.22 22.09 -2.77
N VAL A 24 30.38 23.39 -2.48
CA VAL A 24 29.50 24.12 -1.57
C VAL A 24 28.06 24.10 -2.07
N TRP A 25 27.84 24.42 -3.36
CA TRP A 25 26.51 24.40 -3.96
C TRP A 25 25.83 23.04 -3.88
N ASN A 26 26.56 21.94 -4.11
CA ASN A 26 25.97 20.59 -4.13
C ASN A 26 25.78 19.97 -2.73
N TYR A 27 26.60 20.36 -1.75
CA TYR A 27 26.69 19.63 -0.48
C TYR A 27 26.43 20.48 0.77
N VAL A 28 26.39 21.81 0.68
CA VAL A 28 25.98 22.66 1.80
C VAL A 28 24.46 22.83 1.74
N PRO A 29 23.71 22.31 2.72
CA PRO A 29 22.27 22.53 2.79
C PRO A 29 22.02 24.02 3.05
N LEU A 30 21.10 24.61 2.28
CA LEU A 30 20.58 25.93 2.60
C LEU A 30 19.43 25.72 3.60
N PRO A 31 19.57 26.19 4.86
CA PRO A 31 18.46 26.16 5.81
C PRO A 31 17.34 27.05 5.26
N SER A 32 16.10 26.62 5.43
CA SER A 32 14.93 27.46 5.22
C SER A 32 14.23 27.64 6.54
N ASP A 33 14.19 28.87 7.04
CA ASP A 33 13.36 29.23 8.19
C ASP A 33 11.98 29.62 7.66
N ASP A 34 10.98 28.77 7.89
CA ASP A 34 9.55 29.04 7.70
C ASP A 34 9.18 29.60 6.29
N PRO A 35 9.37 28.83 5.20
CA PRO A 35 9.11 29.32 3.84
C PRO A 35 7.63 29.38 3.45
N TRP A 36 6.71 29.13 4.38
CA TRP A 36 5.32 28.81 4.06
C TRP A 36 4.47 30.05 3.83
N ASP A 37 3.78 30.11 2.70
CA ASP A 37 2.62 30.97 2.56
C ASP A 37 1.34 30.32 3.11
N ASP A 38 0.21 31.04 3.06
CA ASP A 38 -1.07 30.51 3.56
C ASP A 38 -1.54 29.25 2.81
N ALA A 39 -1.21 29.12 1.52
CA ALA A 39 -1.57 27.96 0.71
C ALA A 39 -0.71 26.76 1.09
N ASP A 40 0.60 26.97 1.34
CA ASP A 40 1.50 25.95 1.86
C ASP A 40 1.02 25.43 3.21
N ILE A 41 0.64 26.33 4.14
CA ILE A 41 0.13 25.93 5.45
C ILE A 41 -1.14 25.08 5.30
N GLN A 42 -2.07 25.47 4.42
CA GLN A 42 -3.29 24.69 4.17
C GLN A 42 -2.96 23.30 3.58
N LEU A 43 -2.05 23.23 2.61
CA LEU A 43 -1.61 21.98 2.03
C LEU A 43 -0.96 21.09 3.09
N ILE A 44 0.00 21.60 3.86
CA ILE A 44 0.67 20.84 4.93
C ILE A 44 -0.33 20.31 5.94
N ARG A 45 -1.32 21.13 6.35
CA ARG A 45 -2.39 20.67 7.26
C ARG A 45 -3.28 19.59 6.66
N SER A 46 -3.53 19.62 5.35
CA SER A 46 -4.29 18.58 4.66
C SER A 46 -3.58 17.22 4.62
N LEU A 47 -2.26 17.19 4.80
CA LEU A 47 -1.45 15.97 4.89
C LEU A 47 -1.40 15.38 6.31
N SER A 48 -1.81 16.14 7.34
CA SER A 48 -1.84 15.68 8.74
C SER A 48 -2.94 14.65 8.97
N LEU A 49 -2.71 13.68 9.87
CA LEU A 49 -3.77 12.77 10.36
C LEU A 49 -4.93 13.52 11.02
N SER A 50 -4.72 14.75 11.49
CA SER A 50 -5.81 15.58 12.00
C SER A 50 -6.87 15.88 10.93
N ALA A 51 -6.54 15.73 9.65
CA ALA A 51 -7.46 15.86 8.52
C ALA A 51 -7.95 14.50 7.98
N LEU A 52 -7.55 13.36 8.57
CA LEU A 52 -8.04 12.04 8.15
C LEU A 52 -9.54 11.94 8.45
N PRO A 53 -10.40 11.77 7.43
CA PRO A 53 -11.83 11.59 7.66
C PRO A 53 -12.08 10.29 8.42
N GLU A 54 -13.21 10.23 9.13
CA GLU A 54 -13.72 8.97 9.63
C GLU A 54 -13.91 7.98 8.47
N LEU A 55 -13.73 6.68 8.76
CA LEU A 55 -13.95 5.65 7.77
C LEU A 55 -15.40 5.70 7.30
N SER A 56 -15.60 5.71 5.98
CA SER A 56 -16.92 5.55 5.41
C SER A 56 -17.44 4.13 5.68
N GLU A 57 -18.76 4.01 5.74
CA GLU A 57 -19.46 2.73 5.69
C GLU A 57 -19.05 1.98 4.41
N ASP A 58 -18.83 0.67 4.52
CA ASP A 58 -18.59 -0.21 3.37
C ASP A 58 -19.90 -0.86 2.96
N LEU A 59 -20.59 -0.26 1.99
CA LEU A 59 -21.90 -0.73 1.51
C LEU A 59 -21.83 -2.14 0.90
N SER A 60 -20.64 -2.59 0.46
CA SER A 60 -20.46 -3.95 -0.08
C SER A 60 -20.24 -5.01 0.99
N ASN A 61 -20.11 -4.59 2.25
CA ASN A 61 -19.86 -5.44 3.41
C ASN A 61 -20.59 -4.92 4.65
N SER A 62 -21.83 -5.38 4.83
CA SER A 62 -22.71 -5.04 5.96
C SER A 62 -22.15 -5.35 7.34
N VAL A 63 -21.11 -6.18 7.45
CA VAL A 63 -20.46 -6.54 8.72
C VAL A 63 -19.13 -5.82 8.96
N ALA A 64 -18.73 -4.91 8.07
CA ALA A 64 -17.43 -4.25 8.08
C ALA A 64 -17.09 -3.57 9.42
N ASP A 65 -18.08 -2.98 10.07
CA ASP A 65 -17.90 -2.24 11.33
C ASP A 65 -18.30 -3.04 12.59
N LEU A 66 -18.73 -4.30 12.43
CA LEU A 66 -19.05 -5.17 13.57
C LEU A 66 -17.76 -5.62 14.27
N GLU A 67 -17.71 -5.42 15.58
CA GLU A 67 -16.58 -5.88 16.40
C GLU A 67 -16.45 -7.41 16.37
N SER A 68 -17.55 -8.16 16.38
CA SER A 68 -17.54 -9.62 16.27
C SER A 68 -16.97 -10.12 14.94
N ALA A 69 -17.26 -9.41 13.83
CA ALA A 69 -16.68 -9.71 12.53
C ALA A 69 -15.17 -9.42 12.52
N ALA A 70 -14.74 -8.31 13.13
CA ALA A 70 -13.33 -7.99 13.28
C ALA A 70 -12.59 -8.99 14.17
N GLU A 71 -13.21 -9.50 15.25
CA GLU A 71 -12.63 -10.55 16.09
C GLU A 71 -12.48 -11.88 15.33
N PHE A 72 -13.46 -12.24 14.49
CA PHE A 72 -13.34 -13.42 13.65
C PHE A 72 -12.27 -13.25 12.57
N GLY A 73 -12.25 -12.10 11.87
CA GLY A 73 -11.21 -11.75 10.91
C GLY A 73 -9.82 -11.75 11.53
N HIS A 74 -9.69 -11.27 12.76
CA HIS A 74 -8.44 -11.27 13.51
C HIS A 74 -7.94 -12.70 13.74
N ALA A 75 -8.82 -13.63 14.13
CA ALA A 75 -8.47 -15.04 14.27
C ALA A 75 -7.99 -15.65 12.94
N LEU A 76 -8.71 -15.38 11.85
CA LEU A 76 -8.34 -15.86 10.50
C LEU A 76 -6.99 -15.30 10.04
N PHE A 77 -6.72 -14.01 10.27
CA PHE A 77 -5.52 -13.32 9.82
C PHE A 77 -4.21 -13.94 10.35
N PHE A 78 -4.26 -14.51 11.55
CA PHE A 78 -3.11 -15.15 12.20
C PHE A 78 -3.10 -16.69 12.08
N ASP A 79 -4.10 -17.31 11.46
CA ASP A 79 -4.22 -18.76 11.38
C ASP A 79 -3.51 -19.36 10.15
N ARG A 80 -2.51 -20.21 10.42
CA ARG A 80 -1.73 -20.91 9.38
C ARG A 80 -2.48 -22.08 8.73
N ARG A 81 -3.55 -22.57 9.35
CA ARG A 81 -4.41 -23.62 8.78
C ARG A 81 -5.10 -23.16 7.50
N LEU A 82 -5.17 -21.85 7.26
CA LEU A 82 -5.61 -21.25 5.99
C LEU A 82 -4.56 -21.31 4.88
N SER A 83 -3.60 -22.23 4.93
CA SER A 83 -2.67 -22.49 3.84
C SER A 83 -2.58 -23.98 3.55
N GLY A 84 -2.40 -24.35 2.29
CA GLY A 84 -2.39 -25.75 1.85
C GLY A 84 -1.28 -26.60 2.47
N ASN A 85 -0.23 -25.97 3.00
CA ASN A 85 0.85 -26.64 3.73
C ASN A 85 0.84 -26.40 5.25
N GLY A 86 -0.13 -25.63 5.77
CA GLY A 86 -0.27 -25.34 7.20
C GLY A 86 0.81 -24.42 7.79
N THR A 87 1.54 -23.66 6.96
CA THR A 87 2.68 -22.83 7.42
C THR A 87 2.53 -21.32 7.20
N VAL A 88 1.55 -20.90 6.38
CA VAL A 88 1.35 -19.51 5.96
C VAL A 88 0.03 -18.97 6.51
N ALA A 89 0.09 -17.83 7.19
CA ALA A 89 -1.02 -16.98 7.57
C ALA A 89 -0.83 -15.58 6.96
N CYS A 90 -1.86 -14.75 6.95
CA CYS A 90 -1.74 -13.36 6.45
C CYS A 90 -0.64 -12.60 7.22
N ALA A 91 -0.54 -12.82 8.53
CA ALA A 91 0.48 -12.22 9.40
C ALA A 91 1.93 -12.66 9.09
N ASN A 92 2.17 -13.73 8.33
CA ASN A 92 3.52 -14.08 7.89
C ASN A 92 4.08 -13.05 6.90
N CYS A 93 3.21 -12.50 6.03
CA CYS A 93 3.58 -11.50 5.04
C CYS A 93 3.24 -10.06 5.50
N HIS A 94 2.21 -9.89 6.32
CA HIS A 94 1.76 -8.59 6.80
C HIS A 94 2.03 -8.41 8.29
N LYS A 95 3.30 -8.15 8.63
CA LYS A 95 3.78 -8.09 10.03
C LYS A 95 3.53 -6.73 10.65
N PRO A 96 2.84 -6.62 11.80
CA PRO A 96 2.56 -5.33 12.44
C PRO A 96 3.83 -4.49 12.72
N GLU A 97 4.93 -5.13 13.12
CA GLU A 97 6.21 -4.47 13.42
C GLU A 97 6.89 -3.86 12.18
N LEU A 98 6.55 -4.34 10.98
CA LEU A 98 6.99 -3.80 9.68
C LEU A 98 5.87 -3.03 8.98
N SER A 99 4.95 -2.44 9.76
CA SER A 99 3.81 -1.69 9.24
C SER A 99 3.00 -2.51 8.22
N TYR A 100 2.75 -3.77 8.56
CA TYR A 100 2.00 -4.74 7.75
C TYR A 100 2.65 -5.05 6.39
N THR A 101 3.98 -5.12 6.34
CA THR A 101 4.78 -5.69 5.24
C THR A 101 5.63 -6.86 5.76
N ASP A 102 6.46 -7.48 4.91
CA ASP A 102 7.30 -8.63 5.26
C ASP A 102 8.81 -8.34 5.32
N GLY A 103 9.24 -7.20 4.77
CA GLY A 103 10.64 -6.81 4.64
C GLY A 103 11.40 -7.54 3.52
N LEU A 104 10.70 -8.16 2.58
CA LEU A 104 11.28 -8.96 1.49
C LEU A 104 11.12 -8.27 0.14
N GLU A 105 12.04 -8.57 -0.80
CA GLU A 105 11.93 -8.09 -2.19
C GLU A 105 10.66 -8.61 -2.86
N LEU A 106 10.42 -9.92 -2.73
CA LEU A 106 9.22 -10.59 -3.20
C LEU A 106 8.59 -11.37 -2.05
N ALA A 107 7.25 -11.39 -2.04
CA ALA A 107 6.47 -12.11 -1.05
C ALA A 107 6.84 -13.61 -1.02
N ALA A 108 6.94 -14.18 0.18
CA ALA A 108 7.26 -15.59 0.37
C ALA A 108 6.11 -16.30 1.13
N GLY A 109 5.24 -16.96 0.37
CA GLY A 109 4.19 -17.83 0.90
C GLY A 109 4.58 -19.30 0.78
N THR A 110 3.67 -20.10 0.24
CA THR A 110 3.93 -21.50 -0.15
C THR A 110 4.92 -21.60 -1.32
N ALA A 111 5.08 -20.51 -2.09
CA ALA A 111 6.19 -20.28 -3.01
C ALA A 111 6.61 -18.79 -2.99
N ILE A 112 7.56 -18.41 -3.83
CA ILE A 112 7.90 -16.99 -4.03
C ILE A 112 6.89 -16.38 -5.01
N GLY A 113 6.26 -15.28 -4.58
CA GLY A 113 5.32 -14.53 -5.38
C GLY A 113 5.99 -13.55 -6.35
N PRO A 114 5.23 -12.99 -7.29
CA PRO A 114 5.77 -12.11 -8.33
C PRO A 114 5.90 -10.65 -7.90
N ARG A 115 5.57 -10.30 -6.65
CA ARG A 115 5.53 -8.88 -6.20
C ARG A 115 5.96 -8.72 -4.75
N HIS A 116 6.34 -7.50 -4.41
CA HIS A 116 6.55 -7.08 -3.04
C HIS A 116 5.21 -6.97 -2.29
N THR A 117 5.19 -7.36 -1.01
CA THR A 117 4.01 -7.29 -0.15
C THR A 117 3.66 -5.85 0.21
N PRO A 118 2.54 -5.29 -0.29
CA PRO A 118 2.16 -3.92 0.05
C PRO A 118 1.76 -3.80 1.54
N SER A 119 1.96 -2.62 2.12
CA SER A 119 1.48 -2.32 3.47
C SER A 119 -0.05 -2.33 3.53
N LEU A 120 -0.62 -2.85 4.63
CA LEU A 120 -2.05 -2.74 4.95
C LEU A 120 -2.38 -1.49 5.78
N LEU A 121 -1.41 -0.60 6.01
CA LEU A 121 -1.61 0.56 6.88
C LEU A 121 -2.62 1.55 6.31
N GLY A 122 -3.74 1.77 7.00
CA GLY A 122 -4.80 2.67 6.53
C GLY A 122 -5.50 2.17 5.26
N ILE A 123 -5.36 0.87 4.94
CA ILE A 123 -5.88 0.30 3.68
C ILE A 123 -7.40 0.46 3.53
N ALA A 124 -8.11 0.61 4.65
CA ALA A 124 -9.55 0.80 4.66
C ALA A 124 -10.05 2.10 4.01
N HIS A 125 -9.18 3.08 3.79
CA HIS A 125 -9.50 4.29 3.04
C HIS A 125 -9.26 4.15 1.52
N SER A 126 -8.72 3.01 1.07
CA SER A 126 -8.38 2.79 -0.33
C SER A 126 -9.60 2.27 -1.11
N PRO A 127 -9.99 2.89 -2.23
CA PRO A 127 -11.03 2.34 -3.12
C PRO A 127 -10.53 1.15 -3.96
N TRP A 128 -9.21 1.03 -4.14
CA TRP A 128 -8.59 -0.02 -4.94
C TRP A 128 -7.50 -0.77 -4.16
N PHE A 129 -7.39 -2.07 -4.41
CA PHE A 129 -6.48 -2.96 -3.69
C PHE A 129 -5.49 -3.65 -4.64
N TYR A 130 -4.35 -4.09 -4.09
CA TYR A 130 -3.15 -4.48 -4.82
C TYR A 130 -2.47 -3.33 -5.59
N TRP A 131 -1.27 -3.60 -6.10
CA TRP A 131 -0.50 -2.67 -6.91
C TRP A 131 -1.19 -2.29 -8.24
N ASP A 132 -1.99 -3.18 -8.81
CA ASP A 132 -2.69 -2.98 -10.08
C ASP A 132 -4.18 -2.64 -9.93
N GLY A 133 -4.70 -2.60 -8.70
CA GLY A 133 -6.12 -2.30 -8.49
C GLY A 133 -7.05 -3.40 -9.00
N ARG A 134 -6.60 -4.65 -9.03
CA ARG A 134 -7.40 -5.78 -9.53
C ARG A 134 -8.54 -6.22 -8.61
N LYS A 135 -8.69 -5.56 -7.47
CA LYS A 135 -9.77 -5.74 -6.51
C LYS A 135 -10.30 -4.37 -6.10
N ASP A 136 -11.61 -4.28 -6.00
CA ASP A 136 -12.39 -3.06 -5.77
C ASP A 136 -12.97 -2.96 -4.35
N SER A 137 -12.79 -4.00 -3.53
CA SER A 137 -13.26 -4.04 -2.15
C SER A 137 -12.26 -4.73 -1.23
N GLN A 138 -12.26 -4.36 0.06
CA GLN A 138 -11.36 -4.96 1.06
C GLN A 138 -11.63 -6.46 1.21
N TRP A 139 -12.91 -6.84 1.25
CA TRP A 139 -13.29 -8.23 1.43
C TRP A 139 -12.90 -9.09 0.23
N SER A 140 -13.00 -8.57 -1.00
CA SER A 140 -12.58 -9.30 -2.20
C SER A 140 -11.06 -9.43 -2.28
N GLN A 141 -10.32 -8.41 -1.84
CA GLN A 141 -8.86 -8.46 -1.72
C GLN A 141 -8.41 -9.60 -0.82
N ALA A 142 -9.07 -9.78 0.33
CA ALA A 142 -8.68 -10.75 1.35
C ALA A 142 -8.86 -12.21 0.89
N LEU A 143 -9.71 -12.47 -0.11
CA LEU A 143 -9.96 -13.82 -0.63
C LEU A 143 -8.86 -14.31 -1.58
N ALA A 144 -8.32 -13.42 -2.42
CA ALA A 144 -7.40 -13.82 -3.48
C ALA A 144 -6.11 -14.51 -3.00
N PRO A 145 -5.47 -14.11 -1.88
CA PRO A 145 -4.28 -14.77 -1.34
C PRO A 145 -4.51 -16.23 -0.98
N LEU A 146 -5.74 -16.58 -0.54
CA LEU A 146 -6.10 -17.93 -0.12
C LEU A 146 -5.89 -18.92 -1.26
N GLU A 147 -6.40 -18.61 -2.45
CA GLU A 147 -6.36 -19.51 -3.62
C GLU A 147 -5.13 -19.31 -4.51
N ALA A 148 -4.31 -18.27 -4.27
CA ALA A 148 -3.09 -18.05 -5.04
C ALA A 148 -2.03 -19.12 -4.73
N SER A 149 -1.56 -19.81 -5.77
CA SER A 149 -0.67 -20.98 -5.65
C SER A 149 0.72 -20.69 -5.07
N HIS A 150 1.14 -19.42 -5.08
CA HIS A 150 2.40 -18.97 -4.48
C HIS A 150 2.21 -18.31 -3.11
N GLU A 151 0.97 -18.06 -2.68
CA GLU A 151 0.66 -17.44 -1.40
C GLU A 151 0.18 -18.52 -0.43
N HIS A 152 -1.11 -18.60 -0.11
CA HIS A 152 -1.64 -19.61 0.81
C HIS A 152 -1.89 -20.96 0.15
N ASN A 153 -2.19 -20.99 -1.16
CA ASN A 153 -2.42 -22.20 -1.95
C ASN A 153 -3.41 -23.19 -1.31
N ILE A 154 -4.57 -22.69 -0.88
CA ILE A 154 -5.69 -23.47 -0.34
C ILE A 154 -6.94 -23.23 -1.19
N ASP A 155 -7.73 -24.27 -1.45
CA ASP A 155 -8.99 -24.10 -2.19
C ASP A 155 -10.13 -23.60 -1.28
N ARG A 156 -11.05 -22.81 -1.85
CA ARG A 156 -12.17 -22.22 -1.10
C ARG A 156 -13.05 -23.25 -0.38
N THR A 157 -13.24 -24.46 -0.92
CA THR A 157 -14.04 -25.48 -0.23
C THR A 157 -13.36 -25.97 1.04
N THR A 158 -12.04 -26.18 1.00
CA THR A 158 -11.25 -26.52 2.19
C THR A 158 -11.28 -25.41 3.25
N VAL A 159 -11.22 -24.13 2.85
CA VAL A 159 -11.38 -22.98 3.79
C VAL A 159 -12.73 -23.03 4.49
N VAL A 160 -13.81 -23.23 3.74
CA VAL A 160 -15.16 -23.32 4.31
C VAL A 160 -15.31 -24.55 5.21
N GLN A 161 -14.72 -25.69 4.86
CA GLN A 161 -14.71 -26.88 5.72
C GLN A 161 -14.00 -26.62 7.04
N LEU A 162 -12.86 -25.91 7.04
CA LEU A 162 -12.16 -25.54 8.27
C LEU A 162 -13.09 -24.74 9.19
N ILE A 163 -13.76 -23.72 8.66
CA ILE A 163 -14.69 -22.87 9.42
C ILE A 163 -15.84 -23.70 10.01
N ILE A 164 -16.35 -24.67 9.27
CA ILE A 164 -17.48 -25.50 9.69
C ILE A 164 -17.05 -26.57 10.71
N GLN A 165 -15.85 -27.14 10.56
CA GLN A 165 -15.41 -28.26 11.40
C GLN A 165 -14.76 -27.81 12.71
N ASP A 166 -14.17 -26.62 12.75
CA ASP A 166 -13.63 -26.02 13.96
C ASP A 166 -14.77 -25.37 14.78
N GLU A 167 -14.95 -25.79 16.03
CA GLU A 167 -16.05 -25.36 16.89
C GLU A 167 -15.99 -23.85 17.20
N ASP A 168 -14.80 -23.29 17.42
CA ASP A 168 -14.64 -21.85 17.67
C ASP A 168 -14.96 -21.05 16.42
N TYR A 169 -14.46 -21.47 15.25
CA TYR A 169 -14.73 -20.77 13.99
C TYR A 169 -16.19 -20.86 13.58
N ARG A 170 -16.84 -22.01 13.78
CA ARG A 170 -18.28 -22.15 13.55
C ARG A 170 -19.05 -21.18 14.43
N ASN A 171 -18.76 -21.14 15.74
CA ASN A 171 -19.46 -20.24 16.66
C ASN A 171 -19.26 -18.77 16.29
N ARG A 172 -18.03 -18.37 15.92
CA ARG A 172 -17.72 -17.01 15.46
C ARG A 172 -18.45 -16.68 14.17
N TYR A 173 -18.41 -17.57 13.18
CA TYR A 173 -19.12 -17.41 11.92
C TYR A 173 -20.62 -17.23 12.16
N GLU A 174 -21.24 -18.12 12.96
CA GLU A 174 -22.68 -18.09 13.21
C GLU A 174 -23.13 -16.85 13.99
N SER A 175 -22.26 -16.31 14.84
CA SER A 175 -22.52 -15.05 15.56
C SER A 175 -22.55 -13.82 14.65
N VAL A 176 -21.95 -13.88 13.47
CA VAL A 176 -21.82 -12.76 12.52
C VAL A 176 -22.75 -12.94 11.32
N PHE A 177 -22.77 -14.12 10.73
CA PHE A 177 -23.40 -14.40 9.43
C PHE A 177 -24.64 -15.30 9.53
N GLY A 178 -24.97 -15.79 10.73
CA GLY A 178 -26.00 -16.81 10.91
C GLY A 178 -25.51 -18.22 10.56
N PRO A 179 -26.41 -19.21 10.51
CA PRO A 179 -26.05 -20.63 10.44
C PRO A 179 -25.09 -20.94 9.29
N VAL A 180 -24.11 -21.82 9.53
CA VAL A 180 -23.24 -22.31 8.46
C VAL A 180 -24.03 -23.09 7.41
N PRO A 181 -23.57 -23.15 6.14
CA PRO A 181 -24.28 -23.92 5.12
C PRO A 181 -24.34 -25.42 5.44
N ASP A 182 -25.51 -26.02 5.27
CA ASP A 182 -25.76 -27.46 5.55
C ASP A 182 -25.04 -28.42 4.58
N LEU A 183 -24.78 -27.98 3.34
CA LEU A 183 -24.32 -28.85 2.24
C LEU A 183 -22.94 -28.46 1.73
N ILE A 184 -21.92 -28.63 2.59
CA ILE A 184 -20.52 -28.51 2.15
C ILE A 184 -19.91 -29.91 2.02
N PRO A 185 -19.73 -30.43 0.79
CA PRO A 185 -19.14 -31.74 0.61
C PRO A 185 -17.69 -31.73 1.09
N ASN A 186 -17.26 -32.83 1.72
CA ASN A 186 -15.88 -33.01 2.17
C ASN A 186 -14.96 -33.36 0.98
N VAL A 187 -14.76 -32.40 0.09
CA VAL A 187 -13.94 -32.49 -1.12
C VAL A 187 -13.11 -31.20 -1.28
N SER A 188 -11.89 -31.31 -1.77
CA SER A 188 -11.10 -30.15 -2.21
C SER A 188 -11.64 -29.70 -3.56
N ALA A 189 -12.17 -28.48 -3.67
CA ALA A 189 -12.78 -28.00 -4.90
C ALA A 189 -12.64 -26.49 -5.03
N SER A 190 -12.26 -26.03 -6.22
CA SER A 190 -12.19 -24.61 -6.54
C SER A 190 -12.20 -24.42 -8.05
N PRO A 191 -12.83 -23.35 -8.56
CA PRO A 191 -12.73 -22.97 -9.97
C PRO A 191 -11.33 -22.42 -10.35
N LEU A 192 -10.50 -22.06 -9.37
CA LEU A 192 -9.15 -21.49 -9.57
C LEU A 192 -8.02 -22.49 -9.22
N GLY A 193 -8.38 -23.71 -8.82
CA GLY A 193 -7.43 -24.73 -8.40
C GLY A 193 -6.72 -25.46 -9.55
N ASN A 194 -6.05 -26.56 -9.21
CA ASN A 194 -5.50 -27.47 -10.21
C ASN A 194 -6.63 -28.23 -10.96
N LYS A 195 -6.26 -29.00 -11.99
CA LYS A 195 -7.22 -29.73 -12.83
C LYS A 195 -8.18 -30.62 -12.02
N LEU A 196 -7.70 -31.32 -10.99
CA LEU A 196 -8.53 -32.17 -10.15
C LEU A 196 -9.56 -31.36 -9.35
N GLN A 197 -9.13 -30.25 -8.76
CA GLN A 197 -9.99 -29.34 -8.00
C GLN A 197 -11.06 -28.68 -8.87
N ILE A 198 -10.70 -28.28 -10.10
CA ILE A 198 -11.65 -27.75 -11.09
C ILE A 198 -12.66 -28.81 -11.51
N ASP A 199 -12.20 -30.04 -11.77
CA ASP A 199 -13.08 -31.14 -12.15
C ASP A 199 -14.02 -31.55 -10.99
N GLN A 200 -13.57 -31.42 -9.74
CA GLN A 200 -14.40 -31.61 -8.55
C GLN A 200 -15.41 -30.48 -8.39
N TRP A 201 -14.98 -29.22 -8.58
CA TRP A 201 -15.86 -28.04 -8.55
C TRP A 201 -16.99 -28.15 -9.57
N ASN A 202 -16.68 -28.53 -10.80
CA ASN A 202 -17.66 -28.66 -11.88
C ASN A 202 -18.66 -29.81 -11.68
N LYS A 203 -18.39 -30.76 -10.76
CA LYS A 203 -19.33 -31.82 -10.37
C LYS A 203 -20.28 -31.40 -9.25
N LEU A 204 -19.98 -30.30 -8.56
CA LEU A 204 -20.86 -29.77 -7.52
C LEU A 204 -22.15 -29.24 -8.15
N THR A 205 -23.25 -29.35 -7.41
CA THR A 205 -24.50 -28.69 -7.81
C THR A 205 -24.30 -27.17 -7.73
N THR A 206 -25.06 -26.42 -8.53
CA THR A 206 -25.05 -24.96 -8.49
C THR A 206 -25.35 -24.44 -7.07
N THR A 207 -26.28 -25.08 -6.34
CA THR A 207 -26.56 -24.75 -4.93
C THR A 207 -25.34 -24.91 -4.03
N ALA A 208 -24.59 -26.01 -4.16
CA ALA A 208 -23.38 -26.21 -3.37
C ALA A 208 -22.29 -25.18 -3.72
N GLN A 209 -22.11 -24.88 -5.01
CA GLN A 209 -21.16 -23.84 -5.46
C GLN A 209 -21.49 -22.47 -4.87
N VAL A 210 -22.78 -22.07 -4.90
CA VAL A 210 -23.25 -20.81 -4.30
C VAL A 210 -23.01 -20.80 -2.80
N GLN A 211 -23.39 -21.86 -2.08
CA GLN A 211 -23.18 -21.94 -0.63
C GLN A 211 -21.70 -21.86 -0.23
N ILE A 212 -20.81 -22.54 -0.97
CA ILE A 212 -19.36 -22.45 -0.76
C ILE A 212 -18.88 -21.02 -1.01
N ASN A 213 -19.27 -20.40 -2.12
CA ASN A 213 -18.85 -19.04 -2.44
C ASN A 213 -19.39 -18.00 -1.45
N THR A 214 -20.61 -18.16 -0.93
CA THR A 214 -21.17 -17.30 0.12
C THR A 214 -20.35 -17.41 1.41
N ALA A 215 -20.10 -18.63 1.89
CA ALA A 215 -19.30 -18.82 3.11
C ALA A 215 -17.83 -18.38 2.93
N PHE A 216 -17.26 -18.60 1.74
CA PHE A 216 -15.94 -18.10 1.39
C PHE A 216 -15.93 -16.56 1.38
N THR A 217 -16.93 -15.91 0.81
CA THR A 217 -17.07 -14.45 0.84
C THR A 217 -17.16 -13.90 2.26
N ASN A 218 -17.91 -14.57 3.14
CA ASN A 218 -18.02 -14.20 4.55
C ASN A 218 -16.65 -14.24 5.26
N THR A 219 -15.76 -15.14 4.86
CA THR A 219 -14.36 -15.17 5.33
C THR A 219 -13.63 -13.88 4.96
N GLY A 220 -13.77 -13.43 3.71
CA GLY A 220 -13.22 -12.16 3.22
C GLY A 220 -13.81 -10.95 3.94
N LYS A 221 -15.12 -10.94 4.17
CA LYS A 221 -15.84 -9.86 4.88
C LYS A 221 -15.38 -9.72 6.34
N ALA A 222 -15.16 -10.85 7.03
CA ALA A 222 -14.59 -10.85 8.38
C ALA A 222 -13.13 -10.33 8.38
N LEU A 223 -12.29 -10.82 7.45
CA LEU A 223 -10.91 -10.33 7.29
C LEU A 223 -10.85 -8.82 7.01
N ALA A 224 -11.77 -8.30 6.19
CA ALA A 224 -11.89 -6.87 5.93
C ALA A 224 -12.28 -6.06 7.19
N ALA A 225 -13.22 -6.58 8.01
CA ALA A 225 -13.59 -5.96 9.28
C ALA A 225 -12.39 -5.84 10.23
N TYR A 226 -11.50 -6.85 10.26
CA TYR A 226 -10.23 -6.76 10.99
C TYR A 226 -9.28 -5.72 10.37
N GLN A 227 -9.11 -5.72 9.04
CA GLN A 227 -8.21 -4.77 8.36
C GLN A 227 -8.62 -3.30 8.59
N ARG A 228 -9.91 -3.00 8.82
CA ARG A 228 -10.39 -1.67 9.23
C ARG A 228 -9.83 -1.19 10.57
N LYS A 229 -9.34 -2.09 11.43
CA LYS A 229 -8.68 -1.76 12.70
C LYS A 229 -7.19 -1.38 12.52
N ILE A 230 -6.64 -1.51 11.32
CA ILE A 230 -5.23 -1.20 10.99
C ILE A 230 -5.08 0.29 10.65
N ILE A 231 -4.77 1.11 11.66
CA ILE A 231 -4.83 2.58 11.59
C ILE A 231 -3.42 3.16 11.82
N PRO A 232 -2.98 4.14 11.00
CA PRO A 232 -1.72 4.84 11.23
C PRO A 232 -1.73 5.63 12.54
N GLY A 233 -0.60 5.61 13.25
CA GLY A 233 -0.40 6.52 14.37
C GLY A 233 0.14 7.87 13.96
N ARG A 234 0.04 8.81 14.88
CA ARG A 234 0.52 10.18 14.74
C ARG A 234 2.04 10.22 14.76
N SER A 235 2.60 10.89 13.77
CA SER A 235 4.03 11.06 13.54
C SER A 235 4.50 12.46 13.94
N ARG A 236 5.82 12.67 13.93
CA ARG A 236 6.42 14.01 14.17
C ARG A 236 5.94 15.04 13.15
N PHE A 237 5.67 14.61 11.91
CA PHE A 237 5.08 15.48 10.90
C PHE A 237 3.68 15.97 11.28
N ASP A 238 2.83 15.08 11.80
CA ASP A 238 1.47 15.45 12.18
C ASP A 238 1.48 16.51 13.31
N ASP A 239 2.40 16.37 14.28
CA ASP A 239 2.61 17.35 15.35
C ASP A 239 3.13 18.70 14.81
N PHE A 240 3.99 18.69 13.80
CA PHE A 240 4.45 19.90 13.12
C PHE A 240 3.32 20.62 12.39
N ALA A 241 2.56 19.89 11.58
CA ALA A 241 1.46 20.44 10.78
C ALA A 241 0.40 21.13 11.66
N ASP A 242 0.08 20.54 12.80
CA ASP A 242 -0.89 21.11 13.74
C ASP A 242 -0.35 22.39 14.42
N ARG A 243 0.96 22.46 14.66
CA ARG A 243 1.63 23.62 15.29
C ARG A 243 1.82 24.82 14.37
N LEU A 244 1.68 24.67 13.04
CA LEU A 244 1.82 25.80 12.09
C LEU A 244 0.85 26.96 12.35
N THR A 245 -0.22 26.72 13.11
CA THR A 245 -1.20 27.73 13.55
C THR A 245 -0.77 28.55 14.77
N LEU A 246 0.34 28.21 15.42
CA LEU A 246 0.86 28.92 16.59
C LEU A 246 1.55 30.22 16.19
N ASN A 247 1.66 31.16 17.13
CA ASN A 247 2.17 32.51 16.85
C ASN A 247 3.70 32.61 16.79
N SER A 248 4.44 31.70 17.42
CA SER A 248 5.91 31.73 17.49
C SER A 248 6.54 30.74 16.52
N SER A 249 7.45 31.20 15.66
CA SER A 249 8.19 30.31 14.73
C SER A 249 9.02 29.23 15.44
N GLU A 250 9.51 29.51 16.66
CA GLU A 250 10.19 28.50 17.48
C GLU A 250 9.22 27.39 17.91
N GLU A 251 7.98 27.74 18.28
CA GLU A 251 6.95 26.78 18.68
C GLU A 251 6.42 25.97 17.48
N LYS A 252 6.26 26.62 16.32
CA LYS A 252 5.88 25.99 15.04
C LYS A 252 6.87 24.89 14.65
N ASN A 253 8.16 25.22 14.70
CA ASN A 253 9.22 24.36 14.18
C ASN A 253 9.76 23.36 15.22
N ALA A 254 9.30 23.38 16.47
CA ALA A 254 9.82 22.52 17.54
C ALA A 254 9.74 21.00 17.25
N ALA A 255 8.88 20.56 16.33
CA ALA A 255 8.71 19.16 15.98
C ALA A 255 9.69 18.66 14.89
N LEU A 256 10.15 19.55 13.99
CA LEU A 256 11.00 19.21 12.85
C LEU A 256 12.26 20.09 12.81
N SER A 257 13.38 19.49 12.47
CA SER A 257 14.63 20.21 12.18
C SER A 257 14.50 21.04 10.90
N SER A 258 15.38 22.03 10.73
CA SER A 258 15.46 22.83 9.51
C SER A 258 15.76 21.99 8.24
N THR A 259 16.41 20.84 8.38
CA THR A 259 16.64 19.90 7.28
C THR A 259 15.36 19.18 6.86
N GLU A 260 14.54 18.75 7.83
CA GLU A 260 13.24 18.12 7.58
C GLU A 260 12.24 19.13 7.02
N ILE A 261 12.25 20.38 7.51
CA ILE A 261 11.45 21.50 6.98
C ILE A 261 11.83 21.80 5.52
N ALA A 262 13.12 21.90 5.21
CA ALA A 262 13.58 22.06 3.82
C ALA A 262 13.17 20.87 2.93
N GLY A 263 13.16 19.66 3.47
CA GLY A 263 12.67 18.46 2.79
C GLY A 263 11.18 18.51 2.47
N LEU A 264 10.37 18.99 3.41
CA LEU A 264 8.94 19.21 3.19
C LEU A 264 8.71 20.27 2.11
N ALA A 265 9.50 21.34 2.09
CA ALA A 265 9.40 22.38 1.05
C ALA A 265 9.69 21.80 -0.34
N LEU A 266 10.71 20.94 -0.45
CA LEU A 266 10.99 20.20 -1.67
C LEU A 266 9.86 19.24 -2.05
N PHE A 267 9.22 18.59 -1.06
CA PHE A 267 8.13 17.64 -1.30
C PHE A 267 6.91 18.32 -1.94
N ILE A 268 6.54 19.53 -1.49
CA ILE A 268 5.36 20.25 -1.98
C ILE A 268 5.63 21.05 -3.27
N ASP A 269 6.81 21.65 -3.40
CA ASP A 269 7.16 22.54 -4.51
C ASP A 269 8.02 21.83 -5.57
N LYS A 270 9.35 21.99 -5.53
CA LYS A 270 10.27 21.52 -6.58
C LYS A 270 10.12 20.03 -6.94
N GLY A 271 9.86 19.18 -5.95
CA GLY A 271 9.69 17.74 -6.12
C GLY A 271 8.29 17.33 -6.57
N GLN A 272 7.29 18.22 -6.43
CA GLN A 272 5.88 17.99 -6.76
C GLN A 272 5.32 16.65 -6.24
N CYS A 273 5.89 16.10 -5.17
CA CYS A 273 5.56 14.77 -4.66
C CYS A 273 4.11 14.72 -4.17
N ALA A 274 3.61 15.85 -3.63
CA ALA A 274 2.23 16.03 -3.19
C ALA A 274 1.20 15.91 -4.34
N SER A 275 1.59 15.95 -5.61
CA SER A 275 0.65 15.74 -6.72
C SER A 275 0.04 14.32 -6.74
N CYS A 276 0.80 13.32 -6.29
CA CYS A 276 0.33 11.93 -6.14
C CYS A 276 0.24 11.52 -4.67
N HIS A 277 1.22 11.94 -3.85
CA HIS A 277 1.28 11.61 -2.43
C HIS A 277 0.66 12.70 -1.58
N ASN A 278 -0.67 12.84 -1.69
CA ASN A 278 -1.46 13.83 -0.96
C ASN A 278 -2.40 13.22 0.08
N GLY A 279 -3.11 14.12 0.76
CA GLY A 279 -4.03 13.80 1.82
C GLY A 279 -3.35 13.19 3.04
N PRO A 280 -4.16 12.86 4.06
CA PRO A 280 -3.65 12.39 5.33
C PRO A 280 -2.87 11.09 5.23
N LEU A 281 -3.09 10.24 4.21
CA LEU A 281 -2.34 8.99 4.03
C LEU A 281 -1.15 9.12 3.06
N PHE A 282 -0.84 10.32 2.56
CA PHE A 282 0.20 10.52 1.55
C PHE A 282 0.03 9.61 0.32
N THR A 283 -1.20 9.48 -0.14
CA THR A 283 -1.59 8.77 -1.35
C THR A 283 -2.95 9.28 -1.82
N ASN A 284 -3.06 9.51 -3.12
CA ASN A 284 -4.33 9.75 -3.80
C ASN A 284 -5.06 8.45 -4.18
N HIS A 285 -4.46 7.29 -3.91
CA HIS A 285 -4.94 5.96 -4.31
C HIS A 285 -5.08 5.73 -5.83
N GLU A 286 -4.59 6.67 -6.65
CA GLU A 286 -4.57 6.59 -8.11
C GLU A 286 -3.39 5.75 -8.62
N PHE A 287 -3.35 5.57 -9.93
CA PHE A 287 -2.36 4.73 -10.60
C PHE A 287 -1.47 5.57 -11.51
N HIS A 288 -0.16 5.42 -11.35
CA HIS A 288 0.82 6.17 -12.14
C HIS A 288 1.93 5.26 -12.66
N ASN A 289 2.37 5.50 -13.89
CA ASN A 289 3.55 4.87 -14.45
C ASN A 289 4.76 5.79 -14.25
N THR A 290 5.62 5.43 -13.29
CA THR A 290 6.77 6.26 -12.88
C THR A 290 8.10 5.77 -13.44
N GLY A 291 8.07 4.88 -14.44
CA GLY A 291 9.28 4.37 -15.11
C GLY A 291 10.10 3.37 -14.30
N VAL A 292 9.52 2.74 -13.28
CA VAL A 292 10.18 1.67 -12.53
C VAL A 292 10.45 0.49 -13.48
N MET A 293 11.69 -0.01 -13.49
CA MET A 293 12.09 -1.14 -14.33
C MET A 293 11.32 -2.40 -13.99
N ALA A 294 11.17 -3.33 -14.94
CA ALA A 294 10.57 -4.64 -14.68
C ALA A 294 11.31 -5.41 -13.57
N ILE A 295 10.58 -6.31 -12.92
CA ILE A 295 11.12 -7.25 -11.94
C ILE A 295 12.14 -8.15 -12.65
N ARG A 296 13.25 -8.48 -11.98
CA ARG A 296 14.37 -9.18 -12.61
C ARG A 296 13.94 -10.53 -13.19
N GLY A 297 14.08 -10.68 -14.50
CA GLY A 297 13.72 -11.92 -15.20
C GLY A 297 12.26 -11.97 -15.66
N GLU A 298 11.49 -10.92 -15.41
CA GLU A 298 10.09 -10.81 -15.82
C GLU A 298 9.90 -9.73 -16.89
N LEU A 299 8.81 -9.84 -17.64
CA LEU A 299 8.33 -8.75 -18.50
C LEU A 299 7.62 -7.70 -17.65
N PRO A 300 7.68 -6.41 -18.00
CA PRO A 300 6.93 -5.38 -17.29
C PRO A 300 5.42 -5.69 -17.35
N PRO A 301 4.69 -5.61 -16.22
CA PRO A 301 3.28 -5.92 -16.19
C PRO A 301 2.46 -4.79 -16.83
N MET A 302 1.31 -5.12 -17.42
CA MET A 302 0.35 -4.11 -17.89
C MET A 302 -0.31 -3.34 -16.72
N ALA A 303 -0.25 -3.90 -15.50
CA ALA A 303 -0.66 -3.28 -14.24
C ALA A 303 -2.12 -2.80 -14.26
N ARG A 304 -2.40 -1.54 -13.91
CA ARG A 304 -3.78 -1.01 -13.83
C ARG A 304 -4.61 -1.26 -15.09
N TYR A 305 -3.97 -1.20 -16.26
CA TYR A 305 -4.63 -1.50 -17.54
C TYR A 305 -5.33 -2.87 -17.51
N ASP A 306 -4.68 -3.92 -16.99
CA ASP A 306 -5.28 -5.24 -16.81
C ASP A 306 -6.11 -5.34 -15.53
N GLY A 307 -5.67 -4.69 -14.45
CA GLY A 307 -6.29 -4.80 -13.14
C GLY A 307 -7.78 -4.45 -13.14
N VAL A 308 -8.18 -3.38 -13.81
CA VAL A 308 -9.60 -2.99 -13.88
C VAL A 308 -10.48 -4.03 -14.58
N ARG A 309 -9.97 -4.72 -15.61
CA ARG A 309 -10.70 -5.80 -16.29
C ARG A 309 -10.81 -7.03 -15.40
N ILE A 310 -9.72 -7.40 -14.75
CA ILE A 310 -9.71 -8.49 -13.76
C ILE A 310 -10.73 -8.20 -12.64
N ALA A 311 -10.77 -6.96 -12.13
CA ALA A 311 -11.72 -6.56 -11.11
C ALA A 311 -13.18 -6.72 -11.57
N ARG A 312 -13.49 -6.35 -12.82
CA ARG A 312 -14.84 -6.48 -13.40
C ARG A 312 -15.26 -7.93 -13.65
N ASP A 313 -14.33 -8.78 -14.05
CA ASP A 313 -14.60 -10.19 -14.36
C ASP A 313 -14.67 -11.07 -13.09
N ASP A 314 -14.16 -10.57 -11.97
CA ASP A 314 -14.17 -11.30 -10.71
C ASP A 314 -15.60 -11.42 -10.13
N PRO A 315 -16.11 -12.63 -9.82
CA PRO A 315 -17.42 -12.76 -9.17
C PRO A 315 -17.45 -12.15 -7.77
N PHE A 316 -16.29 -11.97 -7.14
CA PHE A 316 -16.12 -11.31 -5.85
C PHE A 316 -15.69 -9.87 -6.08
N ASN A 317 -16.61 -9.04 -6.54
CA ASN A 317 -16.46 -7.59 -6.65
C ASN A 317 -17.74 -6.90 -6.16
N CYS A 318 -17.76 -5.57 -6.09
CA CYS A 318 -18.90 -4.80 -5.61
C CYS A 318 -20.18 -5.03 -6.46
N LEU A 319 -20.04 -5.30 -7.76
CA LEU A 319 -21.18 -5.54 -8.67
C LEU A 319 -21.65 -7.00 -8.69
N GLY A 320 -20.92 -7.91 -8.03
CA GLY A 320 -21.15 -9.33 -8.05
C GLY A 320 -22.19 -9.80 -7.03
N ASP A 321 -22.67 -11.03 -7.21
CA ASP A 321 -23.77 -11.63 -6.42
C ASP A 321 -23.49 -11.76 -4.91
N TYR A 322 -22.23 -11.58 -4.47
CA TYR A 322 -21.81 -11.73 -3.07
C TYR A 322 -21.55 -10.39 -2.36
N SER A 323 -21.70 -9.27 -3.08
CA SER A 323 -21.69 -7.92 -2.52
C SER A 323 -23.00 -7.65 -1.78
N ASP A 324 -22.92 -6.89 -0.68
CA ASP A 324 -24.12 -6.35 -0.02
C ASP A 324 -24.63 -5.04 -0.64
N ALA A 325 -23.87 -4.47 -1.59
CA ALA A 325 -24.17 -3.19 -2.20
C ALA A 325 -25.13 -3.32 -3.38
N GLU A 326 -25.95 -2.29 -3.57
CA GLU A 326 -26.68 -2.09 -4.81
C GLU A 326 -25.72 -1.67 -5.93
N SER A 327 -26.04 -2.04 -7.17
CA SER A 327 -25.22 -1.64 -8.33
C SER A 327 -25.04 -0.12 -8.47
N THR A 328 -25.95 0.70 -7.93
CA THR A 328 -25.84 2.16 -7.88
C THR A 328 -24.78 2.68 -6.92
N GLU A 329 -24.38 1.88 -5.94
CA GLU A 329 -23.44 2.25 -4.88
C GLU A 329 -21.99 1.94 -5.29
N CYS A 330 -21.78 1.03 -6.25
CA CYS A 330 -20.47 0.64 -6.78
C CYS A 330 -19.87 1.63 -7.79
N THR A 331 -19.84 2.92 -7.44
CA THR A 331 -19.42 4.02 -8.34
C THR A 331 -17.99 3.80 -8.85
N GLU A 332 -17.05 3.46 -7.96
CA GLU A 332 -15.64 3.25 -8.29
C GLU A 332 -15.46 2.20 -9.41
N LEU A 333 -16.04 1.01 -9.25
CA LEU A 333 -15.91 -0.05 -10.25
C LEU A 333 -16.66 0.27 -11.55
N ARG A 334 -17.84 0.89 -11.46
CA ARG A 334 -18.68 1.22 -12.62
C ARG A 334 -18.05 2.25 -13.55
N PHE A 335 -17.41 3.26 -12.99
CA PHE A 335 -16.81 4.35 -13.75
C PHE A 335 -15.28 4.25 -13.85
N ALA A 336 -14.71 3.13 -13.41
CA ALA A 336 -13.28 2.85 -13.55
C ALA A 336 -12.84 2.97 -15.01
N ARG A 337 -11.73 3.68 -15.24
CA ARG A 337 -11.14 3.83 -16.57
C ARG A 337 -10.22 2.65 -16.89
N ASP A 338 -10.19 2.24 -18.15
CA ASP A 338 -9.32 1.20 -18.71
C ASP A 338 -8.52 1.69 -19.92
N ALA A 339 -8.14 2.97 -19.88
CA ALA A 339 -7.48 3.66 -20.98
C ALA A 339 -5.98 3.31 -21.09
N ASN A 340 -5.43 3.48 -22.29
CA ASN A 340 -4.05 3.10 -22.63
C ASN A 340 -2.97 3.92 -21.87
N ASP A 341 -3.33 5.06 -21.28
CA ASP A 341 -2.46 5.84 -20.40
C ASP A 341 -2.14 5.09 -19.10
N LEU A 342 -2.97 4.12 -18.69
CA LEU A 342 -2.79 3.32 -17.47
C LEU A 342 -1.89 2.08 -17.65
N VAL A 343 -1.30 1.90 -18.84
CA VAL A 343 -0.38 0.78 -19.10
C VAL A 343 0.89 0.93 -18.25
N GLY A 344 1.16 -0.08 -17.44
CA GLY A 344 2.29 -0.10 -16.51
C GLY A 344 2.07 0.75 -15.25
N ALA A 345 0.91 1.40 -15.11
CA ALA A 345 0.59 2.25 -13.98
C ALA A 345 0.30 1.43 -12.72
N GLN A 346 0.97 1.77 -11.63
CA GLN A 346 0.85 1.10 -10.33
C GLN A 346 0.22 2.07 -9.32
N LYS A 347 -0.50 1.53 -8.34
CA LYS A 347 -1.17 2.31 -7.29
C LYS A 347 -0.14 3.09 -6.49
N THR A 348 -0.41 4.37 -6.25
CA THR A 348 0.38 5.21 -5.33
C THR A 348 0.32 4.60 -3.93
N PRO A 349 1.43 4.11 -3.34
CA PRO A 349 1.42 3.61 -1.97
C PRO A 349 1.34 4.77 -0.97
N THR A 350 0.82 4.49 0.23
CA THR A 350 0.97 5.42 1.37
C THR A 350 2.46 5.62 1.69
N LEU A 351 2.85 6.83 2.06
CA LEU A 351 4.19 7.12 2.58
C LEU A 351 4.26 7.07 4.11
N ARG A 352 3.15 6.82 4.81
CA ARG A 352 3.18 6.63 6.26
C ARG A 352 3.99 5.38 6.58
N ASN A 353 4.90 5.52 7.54
CA ASN A 353 5.85 4.46 7.91
C ASN A 353 6.73 3.94 6.74
N VAL A 354 6.98 4.74 5.70
CA VAL A 354 7.84 4.33 4.56
C VAL A 354 9.26 3.88 4.97
N SER A 355 9.76 4.33 6.11
CA SER A 355 11.04 3.87 6.67
C SER A 355 11.04 2.40 7.11
N LYS A 356 9.87 1.80 7.33
CA LYS A 356 9.68 0.43 7.83
C LYS A 356 9.33 -0.58 6.75
N THR A 357 9.12 -0.12 5.52
CA THR A 357 8.55 -0.92 4.43
C THR A 357 9.54 -1.12 3.28
N ALA A 358 10.83 -1.10 3.56
CA ALA A 358 11.84 -1.47 2.57
C ALA A 358 11.78 -3.00 2.32
N PRO A 359 12.15 -3.48 1.12
CA PRO A 359 12.50 -2.70 -0.07
C PRO A 359 11.27 -2.06 -0.75
N TYR A 360 11.50 -1.23 -1.75
CA TYR A 360 10.51 -0.33 -2.32
C TYR A 360 10.09 -0.71 -3.74
N MET A 361 8.98 -0.11 -4.16
CA MET A 361 8.28 -0.34 -5.44
C MET A 361 7.51 -1.66 -5.47
N HIS A 362 6.69 -1.83 -6.52
CA HIS A 362 5.75 -2.94 -6.66
C HIS A 362 6.42 -4.33 -6.72
N GLY A 363 7.71 -4.40 -7.05
CA GLY A 363 8.50 -5.62 -7.07
C GLY A 363 9.74 -5.58 -6.21
N GLY A 364 9.83 -4.67 -5.23
CA GLY A 364 10.99 -4.57 -4.34
C GLY A 364 12.29 -4.15 -5.04
N GLN A 365 12.20 -3.55 -6.24
CA GLN A 365 13.34 -3.29 -7.12
C GLN A 365 14.36 -2.31 -6.53
N ILE A 366 13.96 -1.47 -5.58
CA ILE A 366 14.78 -0.40 -5.03
C ILE A 366 14.96 -0.63 -3.53
N LYS A 367 16.21 -0.61 -3.03
CA LYS A 367 16.52 -1.06 -1.67
C LYS A 367 16.44 0.03 -0.63
N THR A 368 16.72 1.26 -1.01
CA THR A 368 16.84 2.39 -0.08
C THR A 368 15.95 3.56 -0.50
N LEU A 369 15.47 4.32 0.49
CA LEU A 369 14.64 5.49 0.24
C LEU A 369 15.41 6.55 -0.57
N LEU A 370 16.70 6.69 -0.31
CA LEU A 370 17.59 7.53 -1.11
C LEU A 370 17.62 7.15 -2.60
N GLU A 371 17.63 5.84 -2.92
CA GLU A 371 17.54 5.38 -4.31
C GLU A 371 16.16 5.65 -4.92
N VAL A 372 15.07 5.56 -4.13
CA VAL A 372 13.73 5.96 -4.57
C VAL A 372 13.72 7.44 -4.95
N VAL A 373 14.25 8.32 -4.10
CA VAL A 373 14.30 9.76 -4.40
C VAL A 373 15.14 10.03 -5.66
N ARG A 374 16.26 9.31 -5.84
CA ARG A 374 17.08 9.41 -7.07
C ARG A 374 16.34 8.95 -8.31
N HIS A 375 15.57 7.86 -8.23
CA HIS A 375 14.74 7.39 -9.33
C HIS A 375 13.78 8.48 -9.83
N TYR A 376 13.08 9.16 -8.92
CA TYR A 376 12.21 10.27 -9.28
C TYR A 376 12.98 11.50 -9.76
N ASN A 377 14.16 11.77 -9.18
CA ASN A 377 15.01 12.87 -9.62
C ASN A 377 15.50 12.71 -11.07
N ASP A 378 15.83 11.48 -11.46
CA ASP A 378 16.30 11.13 -12.79
C ASP A 378 15.15 10.94 -13.80
N ALA A 379 13.99 10.45 -13.32
CA ALA A 379 12.78 10.15 -14.08
C ALA A 379 13.05 9.38 -15.39
N PRO A 380 13.56 8.13 -15.30
CA PRO A 380 13.96 7.35 -16.48
C PRO A 380 12.77 7.05 -17.39
N THR A 381 13.01 6.87 -18.69
CA THR A 381 11.95 6.44 -19.62
C THR A 381 11.35 5.11 -19.18
N SER A 382 10.01 4.99 -19.22
CA SER A 382 9.33 3.74 -18.88
C SER A 382 9.52 2.67 -19.95
N MET A 383 9.55 1.41 -19.53
CA MET A 383 9.62 0.26 -20.45
C MET A 383 8.32 0.07 -21.24
N LEU A 384 7.19 0.50 -20.68
CA LEU A 384 5.88 0.46 -21.32
C LEU A 384 5.25 1.84 -21.27
N SER A 385 4.55 2.24 -22.35
CA SER A 385 3.85 3.52 -22.45
C SER A 385 4.77 4.73 -22.18
N HIS A 386 4.48 5.53 -21.16
CA HIS A 386 5.21 6.75 -20.82
C HIS A 386 5.53 6.79 -19.33
N ASN A 387 6.52 7.61 -18.96
CA ASN A 387 6.76 7.98 -17.56
C ASN A 387 6.04 9.33 -17.30
N GLU A 388 5.20 9.36 -16.28
CA GLU A 388 4.51 10.58 -15.83
C GLU A 388 5.42 11.51 -15.01
N ALA A 389 6.45 10.95 -14.37
CA ALA A 389 7.45 11.72 -13.64
C ALA A 389 8.36 12.50 -14.60
N LYS A 390 8.88 13.62 -14.12
CA LYS A 390 9.83 14.47 -14.84
C LYS A 390 11.10 14.66 -14.03
N PRO A 391 12.27 14.83 -14.66
CA PRO A 391 13.51 15.05 -13.93
C PRO A 391 13.40 16.30 -13.04
N LEU A 392 13.75 16.14 -11.76
CA LEU A 392 13.51 17.16 -10.73
C LEU A 392 14.70 18.13 -10.58
N GLY A 393 15.91 17.71 -11.00
CA GLY A 393 17.12 18.53 -10.87
C GLY A 393 17.48 18.85 -9.41
N LEU A 394 17.17 17.94 -8.48
CA LEU A 394 17.55 18.03 -7.08
C LEU A 394 19.06 17.84 -6.91
N ARG A 395 19.64 18.67 -6.06
CA ARG A 395 21.05 18.55 -5.63
C ARG A 395 21.22 17.38 -4.66
N PRO A 396 22.44 16.84 -4.48
CA PRO A 396 22.70 15.82 -3.47
C PRO A 396 22.25 16.19 -2.05
N SER A 397 22.38 17.47 -1.65
CA SER A 397 21.87 17.97 -0.37
C SER A 397 20.34 17.97 -0.29
N GLU A 398 19.65 18.32 -1.38
CA GLU A 398 18.19 18.38 -1.48
C GLU A 398 17.56 16.99 -1.42
N ILE A 399 18.19 16.01 -2.10
CA ILE A 399 17.79 14.61 -2.02
C ILE A 399 17.81 14.12 -0.56
N LYS A 400 18.85 14.47 0.21
CA LYS A 400 18.94 14.12 1.64
C LYS A 400 17.93 14.85 2.51
N GLN A 401 17.63 16.11 2.18
CA GLN A 401 16.57 16.88 2.88
C GLN A 401 15.22 16.21 2.67
N LEU A 402 14.89 15.83 1.43
CA LEU A 402 13.64 15.14 1.10
C LEU A 402 13.56 13.77 1.81
N GLU A 403 14.64 12.99 1.81
CA GLU A 403 14.71 11.75 2.60
C GLU A 403 14.48 12.01 4.09
N ALA A 404 15.12 13.02 4.67
CA ALA A 404 14.94 13.37 6.07
C ALA A 404 13.47 13.69 6.38
N PHE A 405 12.78 14.44 5.52
CA PHE A 405 11.34 14.68 5.65
C PHE A 405 10.53 13.37 5.63
N LEU A 406 10.76 12.47 4.67
CA LEU A 406 10.01 11.22 4.57
C LEU A 406 10.18 10.34 5.82
N LEU A 407 11.34 10.38 6.48
CA LEU A 407 11.56 9.68 7.74
C LEU A 407 10.70 10.22 8.90
N THR A 408 10.25 11.48 8.83
CA THR A 408 9.36 12.08 9.84
C THR A 408 7.97 11.46 9.86
N LEU A 409 7.57 10.76 8.78
CA LEU A 409 6.27 10.09 8.62
C LEU A 409 6.19 8.75 9.35
N THR A 410 7.22 8.41 10.13
CA THR A 410 7.30 7.18 10.91
C THR A 410 6.65 7.38 12.28
N ALA A 411 5.75 6.47 12.64
CA ALA A 411 5.06 6.45 13.92
C ALA A 411 4.82 5.01 14.41
N PRO A 412 4.55 4.81 15.71
CA PRO A 412 3.83 3.64 16.20
C PRO A 412 2.45 3.52 15.50
N LEU A 413 1.87 2.33 15.50
CA LEU A 413 0.50 2.14 15.02
C LEU A 413 -0.49 2.71 16.06
N ALA A 414 -1.59 3.31 15.60
CA ALA A 414 -2.71 3.68 16.49
C ALA A 414 -3.66 2.50 16.74
N THR A 415 -3.49 1.41 15.99
CA THR A 415 -4.19 0.14 16.20
C THR A 415 -4.05 -0.35 17.64
N ALA A 416 -5.18 -0.67 18.26
CA ALA A 416 -5.19 -1.17 19.64
C ALA A 416 -4.36 -2.46 19.79
N GLU A 417 -3.65 -2.59 20.90
CA GLU A 417 -2.67 -3.66 21.14
C GLU A 417 -3.26 -5.08 20.95
N LYS A 418 -4.53 -5.29 21.31
CA LYS A 418 -5.23 -6.57 21.14
C LYS A 418 -5.29 -7.06 19.69
N TRP A 419 -5.12 -6.17 18.71
CA TRP A 419 -5.17 -6.46 17.27
C TRP A 419 -3.79 -6.70 16.64
N LEU A 420 -2.71 -6.46 17.39
CA LEU A 420 -1.34 -6.51 16.89
C LEU A 420 -0.68 -7.88 17.10
N SER A 421 -1.38 -8.81 17.73
CA SER A 421 -0.84 -10.12 18.12
C SER A 421 -1.91 -11.19 17.95
N PRO A 422 -1.54 -12.45 17.70
CA PRO A 422 -2.51 -13.54 17.59
C PRO A 422 -3.47 -13.54 18.79
N PRO A 423 -4.78 -13.83 18.57
CA PRO A 423 -5.71 -14.06 19.67
C PRO A 423 -5.18 -15.11 20.64
N LYS A 424 -5.46 -14.91 21.94
CA LYS A 424 -5.03 -15.81 23.01
C LYS A 424 -5.85 -17.09 23.07
#